data_AF-A0A973L3L2-F1
#
_entry.id   AF-A0A973L3L2-F1
#
_cell.length_a   1.000
_cell.length_b   1.000
_cell.length_c   1.000
_cell.angle_alpha   90.00
_cell.angle_beta   90.00
_cell.angle_gamma   90.00
#
_symmetry.space_group_name_H-M   'P 1'
#
loop_
_entity.id
_entity.type
_entity.pdbx_description
1 polymer ?
#
loop_
_entity_poly.entity_id
_entity_poly.type
_entity_poly.pdbx_seq_one_letter_code
_entity_poly.pdbx_strand_id
1 'polypeptide(L)'
;MPGTSPACPLALAEDSEHTAPPPITVPVYAAGAGMADTALMILEAAGWHRYEDGACNVTYRSPDGSVTAEFGPETERYHRRGPLWEVKYTNPDPYAKGSKSWTATFGDDTPAEAIARFLAALTDPAGLETERWN
;
A
#
# COMPACT_ATOMS: atom_id res chain seq x y z
N MET A 1 -61.46 34.58 34.95
CA MET A 1 -60.76 33.29 34.76
C MET A 1 -59.87 33.42 33.54
N PRO A 2 -58.54 33.46 33.71
CA PRO A 2 -57.57 33.64 32.64
C PRO A 2 -57.24 32.30 31.98
N GLY A 3 -57.04 32.30 30.67
CA GLY A 3 -56.47 31.19 29.91
C GLY A 3 -55.30 31.70 29.10
N THR A 4 -54.19 31.98 29.77
CA THR A 4 -52.88 32.25 29.15
C THR A 4 -52.29 30.92 28.73
N SER A 5 -51.93 30.76 27.44
CA SER A 5 -50.99 29.71 27.01
C SER A 5 -49.96 30.35 26.08
N PRO A 6 -48.65 30.25 26.38
CA PRO A 6 -47.62 31.01 25.67
C PRO A 6 -46.93 30.21 24.56
N ALA A 7 -46.41 30.97 23.60
CA ALA A 7 -45.17 30.81 22.86
C ALA A 7 -45.00 29.66 21.85
N CYS A 8 -44.67 30.06 20.62
CA CYS A 8 -43.44 29.57 19.98
C CYS A 8 -42.85 30.71 19.13
N PRO A 9 -41.83 31.45 19.60
CA PRO A 9 -41.02 32.26 18.69
C PRO A 9 -40.16 31.30 17.86
N LEU A 10 -40.22 31.45 16.53
CA LEU A 10 -39.31 30.82 15.60
C LEU A 10 -37.89 31.30 15.97
N ALA A 11 -37.14 30.50 16.71
CA ALA A 11 -35.72 30.76 16.92
C ALA A 11 -35.03 30.56 15.57
N LEU A 12 -34.60 31.67 14.96
CA LEU A 12 -33.55 31.67 13.97
C LEU A 12 -32.34 31.02 14.64
N ALA A 13 -32.07 29.76 14.30
CA ALA A 13 -30.83 29.11 14.67
C ALA A 13 -29.71 29.90 14.01
N GLU A 14 -28.91 30.57 14.84
CA GLU A 14 -27.69 31.24 14.44
C GLU A 14 -26.79 30.22 13.73
N ASP A 15 -26.38 30.57 12.52
CA ASP A 15 -25.47 29.82 11.67
C ASP A 15 -24.17 29.62 12.46
N SER A 16 -24.05 28.45 13.10
CA SER A 16 -22.84 28.08 13.80
C SER A 16 -21.82 27.73 12.74
N GLU A 17 -21.00 28.72 12.37
CA GLU A 17 -19.80 28.50 11.57
C GLU A 17 -18.94 27.46 12.30
N HIS A 18 -19.11 26.20 11.88
CA HIS A 18 -18.32 25.08 12.33
C HIS A 18 -16.90 25.32 11.79
N THR A 19 -16.08 26.02 12.57
CA THR A 19 -14.67 26.18 12.30
C THR A 19 -14.08 24.76 12.28
N ALA A 20 -13.86 24.24 11.08
CA ALA A 20 -13.19 22.97 10.90
C ALA A 20 -11.81 23.06 11.57
N PRO A 21 -11.40 22.06 12.37
CA PRO A 21 -10.05 22.05 12.93
C PRO A 21 -9.03 22.12 11.79
N PRO A 22 -7.86 22.75 12.01
CA PRO A 22 -6.80 22.77 11.00
C PRO A 22 -6.47 21.32 10.60
N PRO A 23 -6.24 21.05 9.30
CA PRO A 23 -5.95 19.70 8.85
C PRO A 23 -4.70 19.18 9.58
N ILE A 24 -4.84 18.02 10.23
CA ILE A 24 -3.69 17.32 10.79
C ILE A 24 -2.81 16.89 9.62
N THR A 25 -1.66 17.55 9.47
CA THR A 25 -0.66 17.18 8.48
C THR A 25 0.25 16.15 9.11
N VAL A 26 -0.09 14.86 8.99
CA VAL A 26 0.85 13.79 9.33
C VAL A 26 1.97 13.79 8.28
N PRO A 27 3.23 13.53 8.66
CA PRO A 27 4.26 13.31 7.67
C PRO A 27 3.88 12.09 6.81
N VAL A 28 4.23 12.09 5.52
CA VAL A 28 3.79 11.05 4.56
C VAL A 28 4.09 9.63 5.05
N TYR A 29 5.23 9.43 5.72
CA TYR A 29 5.60 8.13 6.29
C TYR A 29 4.67 7.64 7.43
N ALA A 30 3.84 8.52 8.00
CA ALA A 30 2.86 8.23 9.04
C ALA A 30 1.42 8.27 8.51
N ALA A 31 1.21 8.44 7.19
CA ALA A 31 -0.10 8.47 6.55
C ALA A 31 -0.73 7.07 6.34
N GLY A 32 -0.06 6.01 6.80
CA GLY A 32 -0.46 4.61 6.58
C GLY A 32 0.00 4.08 5.22
N ALA A 33 -0.48 2.90 4.82
CA ALA A 33 -0.04 2.23 3.60
C ALA A 33 -0.36 2.93 2.28
N GLY A 34 -1.13 4.03 2.26
CA GLY A 34 -1.46 4.74 1.02
C GLY A 34 -2.28 3.89 0.03
N MET A 35 -2.30 4.30 -1.25
CA MET A 35 -2.93 3.53 -2.33
C MET A 35 -1.92 2.59 -2.97
N ALA A 36 -2.28 1.31 -3.12
CA ALA A 36 -1.45 0.28 -3.72
C ALA A 36 -1.11 0.59 -5.19
N ASP A 37 -1.96 1.35 -5.90
CA ASP A 37 -1.76 1.76 -7.29
C ASP A 37 -0.38 2.37 -7.56
N THR A 38 0.16 3.15 -6.61
CA THR A 38 1.50 3.74 -6.72
C THR A 38 2.59 2.69 -6.92
N ALA A 39 2.49 1.57 -6.23
CA ALA A 39 3.43 0.46 -6.33
C ALA A 39 3.13 -0.43 -7.55
N LEU A 40 1.86 -0.68 -7.85
CA LEU A 40 1.44 -1.52 -8.99
C LEU A 40 1.82 -0.88 -10.34
N MET A 41 1.66 0.44 -10.49
CA MET A 41 2.04 1.16 -11.72
C MET A 41 3.51 0.99 -12.09
N ILE A 42 4.41 0.83 -11.11
CA ILE A 42 5.84 0.61 -11.36
C ILE A 42 6.07 -0.75 -12.04
N LEU A 43 5.38 -1.78 -11.57
CA LEU A 43 5.48 -3.13 -12.13
C LEU A 43 4.88 -3.20 -13.54
N GLU A 44 3.77 -2.51 -13.77
CA GLU A 44 3.18 -2.36 -15.10
C GLU A 44 4.12 -1.65 -16.07
N ALA A 45 4.69 -0.52 -15.67
CA ALA A 45 5.64 0.24 -16.48
C ALA A 45 6.90 -0.57 -16.81
N ALA A 46 7.32 -1.46 -15.89
CA ALA A 46 8.44 -2.38 -16.09
C ALA A 46 8.08 -3.61 -16.95
N GLY A 47 6.84 -3.73 -17.41
CA GLY A 47 6.38 -4.83 -18.26
C GLY A 47 6.26 -6.18 -17.55
N TRP A 48 6.05 -6.18 -16.22
CA TRP A 48 5.79 -7.41 -15.49
C TRP A 48 4.42 -7.98 -15.85
N HIS A 49 4.31 -9.30 -15.88
CA HIS A 49 3.06 -9.99 -16.21
C HIS A 49 2.10 -9.94 -15.01
N ARG A 50 0.92 -9.33 -15.20
CA ARG A 50 -0.15 -9.25 -14.19
C ARG A 50 -1.05 -10.49 -14.24
N TYR A 51 -1.35 -11.02 -13.07
CA TYR A 51 -2.35 -12.03 -12.80
C TYR A 51 -3.28 -11.50 -11.72
N GLU A 52 -4.58 -11.71 -11.86
CA GLU A 52 -5.59 -11.31 -10.89
C GLU A 52 -6.45 -12.53 -10.59
N ASP A 53 -6.75 -12.75 -9.30
CA ASP A 53 -7.70 -13.78 -8.89
C ASP A 53 -9.10 -13.19 -8.66
N GLY A 54 -10.10 -14.05 -8.51
CA GLY A 54 -11.49 -13.63 -8.27
C GLY A 54 -11.73 -12.94 -6.92
N ALA A 55 -10.71 -12.81 -6.07
CA ALA A 55 -10.76 -12.15 -4.77
C ALA A 55 -10.08 -10.77 -4.78
N CYS A 56 -9.82 -10.21 -5.96
CA CYS A 56 -9.11 -8.92 -6.13
C CYS A 56 -7.66 -8.94 -5.61
N ASN A 57 -7.05 -10.12 -5.43
CA ASN A 57 -5.61 -10.19 -5.20
C ASN A 57 -4.91 -10.08 -6.55
N VAL A 58 -3.79 -9.36 -6.55
CA VAL A 58 -3.03 -9.08 -7.75
C VAL A 58 -1.61 -9.59 -7.57
N THR A 59 -1.16 -10.43 -8.50
CA THR A 59 0.22 -10.91 -8.56
C THR A 59 0.88 -10.44 -9.84
N TYR A 60 2.04 -9.82 -9.72
CA TYR A 60 2.92 -9.54 -10.84
C TYR A 60 4.09 -10.52 -10.86
N ARG A 61 4.49 -10.92 -12.06
CA ARG A 61 5.66 -11.75 -12.29
C ARG A 61 6.63 -11.05 -13.22
N SER A 62 7.88 -10.98 -12.80
CA SER A 62 9.01 -10.47 -13.60
C SER A 62 9.11 -11.18 -14.96
N PRO A 63 9.65 -10.52 -16.00
CA PRO A 63 9.77 -11.11 -17.34
C PRO A 63 10.59 -12.41 -17.39
N ASP A 64 11.61 -12.55 -16.53
CA ASP A 64 12.42 -13.77 -16.41
C ASP A 64 11.77 -14.85 -15.51
N GLY A 65 10.64 -14.50 -14.88
CA GLY A 65 9.87 -15.39 -14.03
C GLY A 65 10.48 -15.68 -12.65
N SER A 66 11.57 -15.02 -12.28
CA SER A 66 12.34 -15.28 -11.05
C SER A 66 11.79 -14.55 -9.81
N VAL A 67 11.16 -13.39 -10.02
CA VAL A 67 10.52 -12.57 -8.98
C VAL A 67 9.00 -12.52 -9.17
N THR A 68 8.27 -12.65 -8.06
CA THR A 68 6.82 -12.41 -7.96
C THR A 68 6.53 -11.36 -6.89
N ALA A 69 5.60 -10.46 -7.15
CA ALA A 69 5.08 -9.49 -6.17
C ALA A 69 3.57 -9.62 -6.09
N GLU A 70 3.04 -9.93 -4.91
CA GLU A 70 1.61 -10.10 -4.63
C GLU A 70 1.12 -8.98 -3.71
N PHE A 71 0.00 -8.37 -4.09
CA PHE A 71 -0.83 -7.54 -3.24
C PHE A 71 -2.11 -8.31 -2.94
N GLY A 72 -2.30 -8.69 -1.67
CA GLY A 72 -3.32 -9.68 -1.27
C GLY A 72 -4.15 -9.25 -0.06
N PRO A 73 -4.98 -8.19 -0.15
CA PRO A 73 -5.81 -7.73 0.97
C PRO A 73 -6.85 -8.77 1.43
N GLU A 74 -7.32 -9.63 0.52
CA GLU A 74 -8.38 -10.60 0.77
C GLU A 74 -7.84 -12.03 0.98
N THR A 75 -6.52 -12.22 0.90
CA THR A 75 -5.92 -13.52 1.14
C THR A 75 -6.16 -13.94 2.60
N GLU A 76 -6.91 -15.03 2.80
CA GLU A 76 -7.29 -15.53 4.14
C GLU A 76 -6.08 -15.83 5.04
N ARG A 77 -4.94 -16.16 4.41
CA ARG A 77 -3.60 -16.31 5.03
C ARG A 77 -3.16 -15.06 5.80
N TYR A 78 -3.69 -13.89 5.49
CA TYR A 78 -3.21 -12.59 5.96
C TYR A 78 -4.25 -11.73 6.71
N HIS A 79 -5.40 -12.30 7.08
CA HIS A 79 -6.44 -11.53 7.78
C HIS A 79 -5.98 -10.86 9.08
N ARG A 80 -6.54 -9.64 9.28
CA ARG A 80 -6.44 -8.71 10.41
C ARG A 80 -5.03 -8.26 10.86
N ARG A 81 -3.95 -8.97 10.54
CA ARG A 81 -2.54 -8.63 10.89
C ARG A 81 -1.47 -9.27 9.98
N GLY A 82 -1.85 -9.93 8.88
CA GLY A 82 -0.88 -10.50 7.95
C GLY A 82 -0.35 -9.47 6.96
N PRO A 83 0.77 -9.77 6.27
CA PRO A 83 1.30 -8.85 5.29
C PRO A 83 0.34 -8.65 4.14
N LEU A 84 0.12 -7.38 3.81
CA LEU A 84 -0.66 -6.92 2.67
C LEU A 84 0.09 -7.16 1.34
N TRP A 85 1.42 -7.18 1.41
CA TRP A 85 2.31 -7.44 0.29
C TRP A 85 3.27 -8.58 0.57
N GLU A 86 3.52 -9.40 -0.45
CA GLU A 86 4.57 -10.41 -0.44
C GLU A 86 5.38 -10.36 -1.75
N VAL A 87 6.68 -10.18 -1.65
CA VAL A 87 7.61 -10.20 -2.79
C VAL A 87 8.59 -11.33 -2.61
N LYS A 88 8.72 -12.19 -3.61
CA LYS A 88 9.53 -13.41 -3.57
C LYS A 88 10.49 -13.42 -4.75
N TYR A 89 11.76 -13.67 -4.47
CA TYR A 89 12.72 -14.10 -5.47
C TYR A 89 13.00 -15.58 -5.29
N THR A 90 12.89 -16.33 -6.38
CA THR A 90 13.27 -17.75 -6.44
C THR A 90 14.53 -17.88 -7.27
N ASN A 91 15.63 -18.29 -6.65
CA ASN A 91 16.83 -18.60 -7.41
C ASN A 91 16.54 -19.83 -8.30
N PRO A 92 16.72 -19.74 -9.63
CA PRO A 92 16.52 -20.87 -10.53
C PRO A 92 17.51 -22.02 -10.29
N ASP A 93 18.68 -21.76 -9.68
CA ASP A 93 19.63 -22.78 -9.27
C ASP A 93 19.66 -22.95 -7.73
N PRO A 94 18.94 -23.93 -7.16
CA PRO A 94 18.89 -24.15 -5.71
C PRO A 94 20.23 -24.63 -5.11
N TYR A 95 21.21 -24.99 -5.93
CA TYR A 95 22.52 -25.48 -5.49
C TYR A 95 23.64 -24.43 -5.61
N ALA A 96 23.35 -23.26 -6.21
CA ALA A 96 24.32 -22.19 -6.36
C ALA A 96 24.77 -21.63 -5.00
N LYS A 97 26.08 -21.68 -4.74
CA LYS A 97 26.70 -21.04 -3.56
C LYS A 97 26.82 -19.53 -3.79
N GLY A 98 25.75 -18.77 -3.62
CA GLY A 98 25.84 -17.30 -3.64
C GLY A 98 24.51 -16.55 -3.67
N SER A 99 23.50 -17.13 -4.30
CA SER A 99 22.18 -16.49 -4.43
C SER A 99 21.15 -17.34 -3.69
N LYS A 100 20.64 -16.84 -2.57
CA LYS A 100 19.54 -17.52 -1.86
C LYS A 100 18.21 -16.90 -2.31
N SER A 101 17.20 -17.76 -2.49
CA SER A 101 15.82 -17.28 -2.59
C SER A 101 15.48 -16.46 -1.36
N TRP A 102 14.63 -15.45 -1.52
CA TRP A 102 14.21 -14.57 -0.43
C TRP A 102 12.74 -14.23 -0.52
N THR A 103 12.19 -13.76 0.60
CA THR A 103 10.83 -13.26 0.70
C THR A 103 10.85 -11.97 1.53
N ALA A 104 10.22 -10.92 1.00
CA ALA A 104 9.98 -9.66 1.68
C ALA A 104 8.46 -9.49 1.85
N THR A 105 8.03 -9.07 3.03
CA THR A 105 6.61 -8.90 3.34
C THR A 105 6.37 -7.52 3.93
N PHE A 106 5.31 -6.84 3.51
CA PHE A 106 4.97 -5.50 3.99
C PHE A 106 3.53 -5.47 4.51
N GLY A 107 3.33 -4.83 5.66
CA GLY A 107 2.03 -4.68 6.32
C GLY A 107 1.30 -3.40 5.91
N ASP A 108 0.15 -3.19 6.54
CA ASP A 108 -0.68 -1.97 6.45
C ASP A 108 -0.02 -0.73 7.08
N ASP A 109 1.04 -0.94 7.86
CA ASP A 109 1.88 0.09 8.47
C ASP A 109 3.04 0.55 7.56
N THR A 110 3.28 -0.14 6.45
CA THR A 110 4.36 0.20 5.52
C THR A 110 3.87 1.21 4.47
N PRO A 111 4.47 2.42 4.36
CA PRO A 111 4.06 3.41 3.37
C PRO A 111 4.16 2.87 1.93
N ALA A 112 3.13 3.13 1.09
CA ALA A 112 3.12 2.73 -0.31
C ALA A 112 4.36 3.21 -1.08
N GLU A 113 4.88 4.40 -0.76
CA GLU A 113 6.05 4.97 -1.42
C GLU A 113 7.32 4.17 -1.13
N ALA A 114 7.44 3.57 0.06
CA ALA A 114 8.57 2.72 0.40
C ALA A 114 8.52 1.41 -0.39
N ILE A 115 7.33 0.81 -0.50
CA ILE A 115 7.09 -0.39 -1.33
C ILE A 115 7.36 -0.05 -2.80
N ALA A 116 6.84 1.08 -3.28
CA ALA A 116 7.05 1.57 -4.64
C ALA A 116 8.56 1.75 -4.95
N ARG A 117 9.33 2.37 -4.05
CA ARG A 117 10.79 2.51 -4.21
C ARG A 117 11.51 1.16 -4.21
N PHE A 118 11.09 0.24 -3.36
CA PHE A 118 11.63 -1.12 -3.34
C PHE A 118 11.39 -1.84 -4.68
N LEU A 119 10.17 -1.77 -5.21
CA LEU A 119 9.83 -2.35 -6.52
C LEU A 119 10.54 -1.63 -7.69
N ALA A 120 10.72 -0.31 -7.61
CA ALA A 120 11.49 0.44 -8.60
C ALA A 120 12.94 -0.06 -8.66
N ALA A 121 13.56 -0.31 -7.51
CA ALA A 121 14.91 -0.86 -7.46
C ALA A 121 14.99 -2.29 -8.01
N LEU A 122 13.95 -3.11 -7.81
CA LEU A 122 13.89 -4.47 -8.37
C LEU A 122 13.68 -4.49 -9.89
N THR A 123 13.07 -3.44 -10.44
CA THR A 123 12.76 -3.33 -11.86
C THR A 123 13.85 -2.61 -12.65
N ASP A 124 14.83 -2.01 -11.98
CA ASP A 124 15.94 -1.32 -12.61
C ASP A 124 16.90 -2.31 -13.30
N PRO A 125 17.04 -2.27 -14.63
CA PRO A 125 17.97 -3.14 -15.35
C PRO A 125 19.45 -2.83 -15.03
N ALA A 126 19.77 -1.64 -14.51
CA ALA A 126 21.11 -1.33 -14.03
C ALA A 126 21.45 -2.08 -12.72
N GLY A 127 20.43 -2.62 -12.05
CA GLY A 127 20.55 -3.26 -10.75
C GLY A 127 20.82 -2.27 -9.62
N LEU A 128 20.96 -2.80 -8.40
CA LEU A 128 21.38 -2.02 -7.25
C LEU A 128 22.89 -1.70 -7.37
N GLU A 129 23.28 -0.43 -7.28
CA GLU A 129 24.70 -0.06 -7.13
C GLU A 129 25.27 -0.75 -5.88
N THR A 130 26.15 -1.74 -6.07
CA THR A 130 26.76 -2.50 -4.97
C THR A 130 28.02 -1.85 -4.39
N GLU A 131 28.54 -0.79 -5.02
CA GLU A 131 29.91 -0.28 -4.83
C GLU A 131 30.07 0.98 -3.97
N ARG A 132 29.14 1.31 -3.05
CA ARG A 132 29.29 2.50 -2.18
C ARG A 132 29.68 2.24 -0.72
N TRP A 133 30.11 1.03 -0.38
CA TRP A 133 30.52 0.67 0.99
C TRP A 133 31.90 0.00 1.05
N ASN A 134 32.89 0.59 0.40
CA ASN A 134 34.32 0.27 0.56
C ASN A 134 35.08 1.57 0.86
#